data_AF-A0A962X5A3-F1
#
_entry.id   AF-A0A962X5A3-F1
#
_cell.length_a   1.000
_cell.length_b   1.000
_cell.length_c   1.000
_cell.angle_alpha   90.00
_cell.angle_beta   90.00
_cell.angle_gamma   90.00
#
_symmetry.space_group_name_H-M   'P 1'
#
loop_
_entity.id
_entity.type
_entity.pdbx_description
1 polymer ?
#
loop_
_entity_poly.entity_id
_entity_poly.type
_entity_poly.pdbx_seq_one_letter_code
_entity_poly.pdbx_strand_id
1 'polypeptide(L)'
;LYLNNDLAEGRYQVGGRPVAIADIEVPMLIVGTVRDHVAPWPSVYKMHLLSDAELTFVLTSGGHNAGVVSEPGHPRRSYQIATRSAGARYIDPQTWRAETPLNKGSWWPAWQQWLARRSTERVSPPAMGGTQVPLGDAPGTYVAMR
;
A
#
# COMPACT_ATOMS: atom_id res chain seq x y z
N LEU A 1 -2.78 6.09 -20.18
CA LEU A 1 -2.52 5.84 -18.74
C LEU A 1 -1.36 6.69 -18.21
N TYR A 2 -0.10 6.40 -18.56
CA TYR A 2 1.07 7.03 -17.92
C TYR A 2 1.48 8.39 -18.50
N LEU A 3 1.65 8.52 -19.82
CA LEU A 3 2.21 9.73 -20.44
C LEU A 3 1.44 11.02 -20.09
N ASN A 4 0.11 10.92 -20.08
CA ASN A 4 -0.79 12.03 -19.81
C ASN A 4 -1.42 11.98 -18.40
N ASN A 5 -0.98 11.04 -17.55
CA ASN A 5 -1.58 10.79 -16.23
C ASN A 5 -3.11 10.55 -16.27
N ASP A 6 -3.62 9.86 -17.29
CA ASP A 6 -5.07 9.75 -17.53
C ASP A 6 -5.86 9.22 -16.33
N LEU A 7 -5.28 8.36 -15.49
CA LEU A 7 -5.97 7.88 -14.27
C LEU A 7 -6.03 8.96 -13.18
N ALA A 8 -4.91 9.66 -12.93
CA ALA A 8 -4.87 10.73 -11.92
C ALA A 8 -5.76 11.92 -12.34
N GLU A 9 -5.97 12.08 -13.64
CA GLU A 9 -6.80 13.14 -14.22
C GLU A 9 -8.24 12.68 -14.54
N GLY A 10 -8.65 11.47 -14.13
CA GLY A 10 -10.03 10.98 -14.30
C GLY A 10 -10.46 10.71 -15.75
N ARG A 11 -9.52 10.56 -16.69
CA ARG A 11 -9.77 10.28 -18.11
C ARG A 11 -9.59 8.81 -18.49
N TYR A 12 -9.06 7.97 -17.60
CA TYR A 12 -8.83 6.56 -17.89
C TYR A 12 -10.15 5.79 -17.96
N GLN A 13 -10.35 5.01 -19.03
CA GLN A 13 -11.59 4.25 -19.27
C GLN A 13 -11.40 2.75 -19.02
N VAL A 14 -12.35 2.13 -18.32
CA VAL A 14 -12.46 0.68 -18.12
C VAL A 14 -13.86 0.25 -18.55
N GLY A 15 -13.96 -0.66 -19.52
CA GLY A 15 -15.27 -1.10 -20.06
C GLY A 15 -16.10 0.05 -20.62
N GLY A 16 -15.45 1.05 -21.25
CA GLY A 16 -16.10 2.22 -21.84
C GLY A 16 -16.57 3.28 -20.82
N ARG A 17 -16.26 3.13 -19.53
CA ARG A 17 -16.62 4.10 -18.48
C ARG A 17 -15.37 4.71 -17.85
N PRO A 18 -15.32 6.03 -17.60
CA PRO A 18 -14.23 6.63 -16.86
C PRO A 18 -14.19 6.08 -15.43
N VAL A 19 -12.99 5.95 -14.87
CA VAL A 19 -12.77 5.59 -13.46
C VAL A 19 -11.98 6.70 -12.78
N ALA A 20 -12.36 7.03 -11.55
CA ALA A 20 -11.68 8.02 -10.72
C ALA A 20 -11.17 7.36 -9.44
N ILE A 21 -9.96 7.76 -9.01
CA ILE A 21 -9.40 7.29 -7.73
C ILE A 21 -10.25 7.79 -6.54
N ALA A 22 -10.89 8.96 -6.70
CA ALA A 22 -11.77 9.55 -5.69
C ALA A 22 -13.00 8.69 -5.36
N ASP A 23 -13.40 7.77 -6.24
CA ASP A 23 -14.53 6.85 -6.01
C ASP A 23 -14.17 5.71 -5.03
N ILE A 24 -12.90 5.60 -4.60
CA ILE A 24 -12.45 4.63 -3.60
C ILE A 24 -12.62 5.21 -2.20
N GLU A 25 -13.69 4.83 -1.52
CA GLU A 25 -14.04 5.36 -0.19
C GLU A 25 -13.51 4.55 0.99
N VAL A 26 -12.89 3.39 0.74
CA VAL A 26 -12.38 2.50 1.80
C VAL A 26 -11.03 2.99 2.35
N PRO A 27 -10.70 2.71 3.62
CA PRO A 27 -9.39 3.03 4.19
C PRO A 27 -8.24 2.41 3.39
N MET A 28 -7.20 3.20 3.12
CA MET A 28 -6.04 2.76 2.35
C MET A 28 -4.76 2.82 3.18
N LEU A 29 -3.90 1.80 3.04
CA LEU A 29 -2.51 1.85 3.47
C LEU A 29 -1.61 1.90 2.24
N ILE A 30 -0.88 3.00 2.08
CA ILE A 30 -0.05 3.29 0.91
C ILE A 30 1.42 3.25 1.32
N VAL A 31 2.26 2.55 0.55
CA VAL A 31 3.68 2.35 0.87
C VAL A 31 4.55 2.97 -0.20
N GLY A 32 5.49 3.83 0.20
CA GLY A 32 6.58 4.33 -0.62
C GLY A 32 7.94 3.93 -0.06
N THR A 33 8.97 3.84 -0.89
CA THR A 33 10.35 3.57 -0.44
C THR A 33 11.26 4.78 -0.64
N VAL A 34 12.13 5.07 0.32
CA VAL A 34 12.93 6.30 0.37
C VAL A 34 13.85 6.47 -0.85
N ARG A 35 14.42 5.37 -1.37
CA ARG A 35 15.36 5.35 -2.49
C ARG A 35 14.75 4.66 -3.72
N ASP A 36 13.44 4.67 -3.85
CA ASP A 36 12.77 4.17 -5.04
C ASP A 36 13.04 5.07 -6.24
N HIS A 37 13.59 4.49 -7.31
CA HIS A 37 13.75 5.19 -8.58
C HIS A 37 12.68 4.76 -9.60
N VAL A 38 11.97 3.66 -9.33
CA VAL A 38 10.88 3.16 -10.18
C VAL A 38 9.58 3.87 -9.83
N ALA A 39 9.27 3.96 -8.53
CA ALA A 39 8.10 4.65 -8.00
C ALA A 39 8.52 5.67 -6.92
N PRO A 40 9.05 6.85 -7.31
CA PRO A 40 9.52 7.85 -6.35
C PRO A 40 8.45 8.19 -5.32
N TRP A 41 8.79 8.09 -4.03
CA TRP A 41 7.80 8.24 -2.97
C TRP A 41 7.03 9.57 -2.96
N PRO A 42 7.57 10.74 -3.43
CA PRO A 42 6.76 11.95 -3.53
C PRO A 42 5.65 11.82 -4.57
N SER A 43 5.87 11.05 -5.63
CA SER A 43 4.83 10.72 -6.62
C SER A 43 3.77 9.79 -6.04
N VAL A 44 4.19 8.79 -5.25
CA VAL A 44 3.26 7.92 -4.51
C VAL A 44 2.45 8.72 -3.49
N TYR A 45 3.09 9.69 -2.82
CA TYR A 45 2.47 10.55 -1.81
C TYR A 45 1.32 11.42 -2.37
N LYS A 46 1.31 11.70 -3.68
CA LYS A 46 0.20 12.39 -4.36
C LYS A 46 -1.14 11.67 -4.22
N MET A 47 -1.17 10.41 -3.77
CA MET A 47 -2.39 9.72 -3.38
C MET A 47 -3.23 10.54 -2.37
N HIS A 48 -2.61 11.35 -1.50
CA HIS A 48 -3.32 12.28 -0.61
C HIS A 48 -4.10 13.40 -1.34
N LEU A 49 -3.77 13.68 -2.60
CA LEU A 49 -4.46 14.67 -3.43
C LEU A 49 -5.56 14.03 -4.29
N LEU A 50 -5.52 12.71 -4.48
CA LEU A 50 -6.38 11.99 -5.42
C LEU A 50 -7.54 11.25 -4.74
N SER A 51 -7.58 11.24 -3.40
CA SER A 51 -8.63 10.59 -2.61
C SER A 51 -8.86 11.32 -1.30
N ASP A 52 -10.12 11.38 -0.89
CA ASP A 52 -10.55 11.91 0.42
C ASP A 52 -10.75 10.83 1.50
N ALA A 53 -10.65 9.55 1.13
CA ALA A 53 -10.68 8.45 2.09
C ALA A 53 -9.56 8.54 3.12
N GLU A 54 -9.75 7.85 4.25
CA GLU A 54 -8.71 7.66 5.26
C GLU A 54 -7.48 7.01 4.63
N LEU A 55 -6.32 7.63 4.83
CA LEU A 55 -5.07 7.22 4.19
C LEU A 55 -3.95 7.10 5.23
N THR A 56 -3.47 5.89 5.43
CA THR A 56 -2.24 5.61 6.19
C THR A 56 -1.05 5.53 5.24
N PHE A 57 -0.13 6.48 5.32
CA PHE A 57 1.07 6.48 4.48
C PHE A 57 2.25 5.89 5.25
N VAL A 58 2.95 4.95 4.63
CA VAL A 58 4.18 4.32 5.12
C VAL A 58 5.33 4.69 4.20
N LEU A 59 6.40 5.25 4.77
CA LEU A 59 7.64 5.52 4.05
C LEU A 59 8.76 4.67 4.64
N THR A 60 9.22 3.65 3.89
CA THR A 60 10.20 2.66 4.36
C THR A 60 11.59 2.87 3.75
N SER A 61 12.64 2.55 4.51
CA SER A 61 14.01 2.65 4.06
C SER A 61 14.38 1.56 3.04
N GLY A 62 15.18 1.92 2.03
CA GLY A 62 15.54 1.02 0.93
C GLY A 62 15.14 1.60 -0.43
N GLY A 63 15.55 0.93 -1.51
CA GLY A 63 14.99 1.15 -2.85
C GLY A 63 13.82 0.21 -3.11
N HIS A 64 13.31 0.17 -4.34
CA HIS A 64 12.06 -0.51 -4.72
C HIS A 64 11.82 -1.87 -4.03
N ASN A 65 12.58 -2.90 -4.38
CA ASN A 65 12.40 -4.23 -3.79
C ASN A 65 12.85 -4.29 -2.33
N ALA A 66 14.01 -3.68 -2.03
CA ALA A 66 14.59 -3.77 -0.70
C ALA A 66 13.72 -3.10 0.37
N GLY A 67 12.97 -2.05 0.03
CA GLY A 67 12.08 -1.35 0.95
C GLY A 67 10.73 -2.07 1.13
N VAL A 68 10.18 -2.61 0.05
CA VAL A 68 8.91 -3.36 0.08
C VAL A 68 9.09 -4.71 0.79
N VAL A 69 10.10 -5.49 0.39
CA VAL A 69 10.47 -6.76 1.04
C VAL A 69 11.30 -6.44 2.29
N SER A 70 10.60 -6.23 3.39
CA SER A 70 11.17 -5.79 4.67
C SER A 70 10.81 -6.78 5.77
N GLU A 71 11.39 -7.98 5.72
CA GLU A 71 11.20 -8.98 6.76
C GLU A 71 11.63 -8.44 8.16
N PRO A 72 10.89 -8.75 9.25
CA PRO A 72 11.33 -8.47 10.61
C PRO A 72 12.69 -9.07 10.95
N GLY A 73 13.46 -8.41 11.82
CA GLY A 73 14.77 -8.90 12.27
C GLY A 73 15.97 -8.43 11.44
N HIS A 74 15.76 -7.82 10.27
CA HIS A 74 16.86 -7.27 9.47
C HIS A 74 17.40 -5.95 10.03
N PRO A 75 18.72 -5.83 10.26
CA PRO A 75 19.31 -4.60 10.79
C PRO A 75 19.22 -3.45 9.77
N ARG A 76 19.23 -2.22 10.28
CA ARG A 76 19.20 -0.96 9.49
C ARG A 76 17.91 -0.71 8.69
N ARG A 77 16.83 -1.42 8.99
CA ARG A 77 15.48 -1.08 8.52
C ARG A 77 14.88 0.03 9.38
N SER A 78 14.10 0.89 8.76
CA SER A 78 13.34 1.94 9.44
C SER A 78 12.18 2.38 8.56
N TYR A 79 11.16 2.94 9.18
CA TYR A 79 9.99 3.46 8.47
C TYR A 79 9.34 4.62 9.23
N GLN A 80 8.67 5.49 8.49
CA GLN A 80 7.77 6.52 9.02
C GLN A 80 6.34 6.08 8.68
N ILE A 81 5.39 6.32 9.58
CA ILE A 81 3.98 6.00 9.36
C ILE A 81 3.10 7.05 10.01
N ALA A 82 2.09 7.53 9.28
CA ALA A 82 1.07 8.41 9.81
C ALA A 82 -0.25 8.20 9.04
N THR A 83 -1.36 8.53 9.67
CA THR A 83 -2.69 8.43 9.06
C THR A 83 -3.30 9.82 8.93
N ARG A 84 -3.74 10.17 7.72
CA ARG A 84 -4.64 11.29 7.47
C ARG A 84 -6.07 10.77 7.58
N SER A 85 -6.81 11.23 8.58
CA SER A 85 -8.25 10.97 8.69
C SER A 85 -9.00 11.48 7.46
N ALA A 86 -10.13 10.88 7.12
CA ALA A 86 -10.98 11.36 6.05
C ALA A 86 -11.37 12.84 6.27
N GLY A 87 -11.26 13.66 5.22
CA GLY A 87 -11.54 15.10 5.27
C GLY A 87 -10.50 15.98 6.00
N ALA A 88 -9.41 15.41 6.54
CA ALA A 88 -8.33 16.21 7.12
C ALA A 88 -7.53 16.94 6.02
N ARG A 89 -6.95 18.10 6.39
CA ARG A 89 -6.19 18.94 5.47
C ARG A 89 -4.94 18.23 4.97
N TYR A 90 -4.58 18.54 3.72
CA TYR A 90 -3.34 18.08 3.11
C TYR A 90 -2.10 18.68 3.82
N ILE A 91 -1.07 17.86 3.98
CA ILE A 91 0.27 18.24 4.43
C ILE A 91 1.23 17.84 3.30
N ASP A 92 2.11 18.73 2.88
CA ASP A 92 3.07 18.45 1.81
C ASP A 92 4.06 17.35 2.21
N PRO A 93 4.65 16.62 1.24
CA PRO A 93 5.50 15.47 1.54
C PRO A 93 6.73 15.82 2.38
N GLN A 94 7.34 16.99 2.19
CA GLN A 94 8.54 17.38 2.94
C GLN A 94 8.20 17.66 4.40
N THR A 95 7.13 18.42 4.65
CA THR A 95 6.63 18.68 6.01
C THR A 95 6.21 17.38 6.69
N TRP A 96 5.42 16.54 6.01
CA TRP A 96 5.02 15.22 6.53
C TRP A 96 6.23 14.39 6.96
N ARG A 97 7.30 14.40 6.13
CA ARG A 97 8.51 13.65 6.42
C ARG A 97 9.33 14.24 7.57
N ALA A 98 9.33 15.55 7.75
CA ALA A 98 10.01 16.20 8.86
C ALA A 98 9.30 15.93 10.20
N GLU A 99 7.96 15.92 10.19
CA GLU A 99 7.13 15.81 11.39
C GLU A 99 6.83 14.36 11.81
N THR A 100 6.82 13.41 10.86
CA THR A 100 6.48 12.02 11.17
C THR A 100 7.64 11.30 11.86
N PRO A 101 7.46 10.73 13.07
CA PRO A 101 8.53 10.04 13.78
C PRO A 101 9.10 8.84 13.01
N LEU A 102 10.42 8.65 13.12
CA LEU A 102 11.11 7.49 12.54
C LEU A 102 11.04 6.29 13.47
N ASN A 103 10.44 5.20 13.00
CA ASN A 103 10.41 3.91 13.66
C ASN A 103 11.56 3.03 13.16
N LYS A 104 12.20 2.28 14.06
CA LYS A 104 13.24 1.30 13.69
C LYS A 104 12.60 -0.05 13.35
N GLY A 105 13.21 -0.78 12.41
CA GLY A 105 12.79 -2.12 12.02
C GLY A 105 11.89 -2.15 10.78
N SER A 106 11.23 -3.30 10.60
CA SER A 106 10.29 -3.57 9.50
C SER A 106 8.98 -2.81 9.70
N TRP A 107 8.35 -2.39 8.60
CA TRP A 107 7.00 -1.82 8.60
C TRP A 107 5.89 -2.88 8.61
N TRP A 108 6.21 -4.16 8.32
CA TRP A 108 5.24 -5.25 8.26
C TRP A 108 4.44 -5.44 9.55
N PRO A 109 5.01 -5.34 10.77
CA PRO A 109 4.22 -5.42 12.01
C PRO A 109 3.18 -4.30 12.13
N ALA A 110 3.52 -3.08 11.70
CA ALA A 110 2.57 -1.95 11.70
C ALA A 110 1.44 -2.17 10.69
N TRP A 111 1.75 -2.71 9.51
CA TRP A 111 0.76 -3.09 8.51
C TRP A 111 -0.15 -4.23 8.98
N GLN A 112 0.42 -5.28 9.58
CA GLN A 112 -0.35 -6.38 10.17
C GLN A 112 -1.31 -5.86 11.25
N GLN A 113 -0.85 -4.94 12.11
CA GLN A 113 -1.72 -4.34 13.12
C GLN A 113 -2.82 -3.47 12.50
N TRP A 114 -2.49 -2.73 11.43
CA TRP A 114 -3.47 -1.94 10.67
C TRP A 114 -4.57 -2.82 10.06
N LEU A 115 -4.19 -3.99 9.51
CA LEU A 115 -5.12 -5.00 9.00
C LEU A 115 -5.94 -5.66 10.12
N ALA A 116 -5.30 -6.05 11.22
CA ALA A 116 -5.97 -6.72 12.33
C ALA A 116 -7.09 -5.86 12.94
N ARG A 117 -6.86 -4.54 13.08
CA ARG A 117 -7.89 -3.58 13.52
C ARG A 117 -9.09 -3.46 12.58
N ARG A 118 -8.92 -3.88 11.33
CA ARG A 118 -9.94 -3.82 10.26
C ARG A 118 -10.39 -5.22 9.82
N SER A 119 -9.99 -6.25 10.56
CA SER A 119 -10.39 -7.63 10.35
C SER A 119 -11.43 -8.02 11.39
N THR A 120 -12.19 -9.07 11.11
CA THR A 120 -13.07 -9.70 12.10
C THR A 120 -12.26 -10.45 13.16
N GLU A 121 -12.96 -11.07 14.09
CA GLU A 121 -12.36 -11.91 15.12
C GLU A 121 -11.54 -13.07 14.54
N ARG A 122 -10.60 -13.58 15.34
CA ARG A 122 -9.83 -14.76 14.98
C ARG A 122 -10.69 -16.00 15.10
N VAL A 123 -10.79 -16.74 14.01
CA VAL A 123 -11.50 -18.02 13.93
C VAL A 123 -10.52 -19.14 13.60
N SER A 124 -10.94 -20.39 13.82
CA SER A 124 -10.19 -21.54 13.30
C SER A 124 -10.13 -21.46 11.77
N PRO A 125 -8.97 -21.75 11.15
CA PRO A 125 -8.85 -21.68 9.71
C PRO A 125 -9.78 -22.71 9.05
N PRO A 126 -10.48 -22.35 7.96
CA PRO A 126 -11.27 -23.31 7.21
C PRO A 126 -10.37 -24.32 6.49
N ALA A 127 -10.93 -25.47 6.10
CA ALA A 127 -10.23 -26.42 5.25
C ALA A 127 -9.87 -25.78 3.89
N MET A 128 -8.70 -26.15 3.36
CA MET A 128 -8.27 -25.69 2.03
C MET A 128 -9.30 -26.09 0.96
N GLY A 129 -9.71 -25.14 0.13
CA GLY A 129 -10.74 -25.34 -0.90
C GLY A 129 -12.19 -25.15 -0.43
N GLY A 130 -12.46 -25.05 0.87
CA GLY A 130 -13.81 -24.88 1.38
C GLY A 130 -14.73 -26.02 0.95
N THR A 131 -15.76 -25.71 0.15
CA THR A 131 -16.67 -26.72 -0.44
C THR A 131 -16.22 -27.25 -1.80
N GLN A 132 -15.14 -26.70 -2.36
CA GLN A 132 -14.61 -27.04 -3.67
C GLN A 132 -13.41 -27.97 -3.56
N VAL A 133 -13.19 -28.80 -4.59
CA VAL A 133 -12.01 -29.66 -4.70
C VAL A 133 -10.78 -28.79 -4.96
N PRO A 134 -9.70 -28.89 -4.14
CA PRO A 134 -8.46 -28.18 -4.40
C PRO A 134 -7.86 -28.53 -5.77
N LEU A 135 -7.34 -27.52 -6.47
CA LEU A 135 -6.79 -27.68 -7.83
C LEU A 135 -5.35 -28.24 -7.84
N GLY A 136 -4.70 -28.30 -6.69
CA GLY A 136 -3.30 -28.71 -6.51
C GLY A 136 -2.59 -27.85 -5.46
N ASP A 137 -1.36 -28.22 -5.14
CA ASP A 137 -0.54 -27.48 -4.16
C ASP A 137 -0.02 -26.16 -4.72
N ALA A 138 0.15 -25.17 -3.84
CA ALA A 138 0.91 -23.97 -4.16
C ALA A 138 2.37 -24.34 -4.52
N PRO A 139 3.02 -23.62 -5.48
CA PRO A 139 2.61 -22.35 -6.07
C PRO A 139 1.79 -22.48 -7.38
N GLY A 140 1.33 -23.67 -7.73
CA GLY A 140 0.60 -23.94 -8.98
C GLY A 140 1.52 -23.96 -10.21
N THR A 141 0.91 -24.09 -11.39
CA THR A 141 1.64 -24.31 -12.65
C THR A 141 1.99 -23.03 -13.41
N TYR A 142 1.18 -21.97 -13.27
CA TYR A 142 1.33 -20.76 -14.08
C TYR A 142 2.62 -20.00 -13.77
N VAL A 143 3.07 -20.00 -12.51
CA VAL A 143 4.34 -19.37 -12.12
C VAL A 143 5.58 -20.04 -12.75
N ALA A 144 5.45 -21.31 -13.17
CA ALA A 144 6.54 -22.10 -13.74
C ALA A 144 6.55 -22.10 -15.29
N MET A 145 5.56 -21.46 -15.92
CA MET A 145 5.53 -21.30 -17.36
C MET A 145 6.66 -20.37 -17.83
N ARG A 146 7.19 -20.64 -19.02
CA ARG A 146 8.27 -19.89 -19.65
C ARG A 146 7.76 -19.15 -20.87
#